data_AF-A0A2A7B244-F1
#
_entry.id   AF-A0A2A7B244-F1
#
_cell.length_a   1.000
_cell.length_b   1.000
_cell.length_c   1.000
_cell.angle_alpha   90.00
_cell.angle_beta   90.00
_cell.angle_gamma   90.00
#
_symmetry.space_group_name_H-M   'P 1'
#
loop_
_entity.id
_entity.type
_entity.pdbx_description
1 polymer ?
#
loop_
_entity_poly.entity_id
_entity_poly.type
_entity_poly.pdbx_seq_one_letter_code
_entity_poly.pdbx_strand_id
1 'polypeptide(L)'
;PAIAAAAPAAAPAAAKSAAKPAPAWVAQSNEYTKILIKAQADFAPEGFSFFGIPGYDDKVTDLRPGVNERYRAALATARAQLQEKLELERDANVRQDLEILLGAID
;
A
#
# COMPACT_ATOMS: atom_id res chain seq x y z
N PRO A 1 -45.79 42.35 24.79
CA PRO A 1 -44.33 42.07 24.92
C PRO A 1 -43.88 41.06 23.85
N ALA A 2 -43.10 41.53 22.86
CA ALA A 2 -42.59 40.70 21.77
C ALA A 2 -41.27 40.04 22.18
N ILE A 3 -41.20 38.72 22.07
CA ILE A 3 -39.98 37.93 22.26
C ILE A 3 -39.11 38.08 21.00
N ALA A 4 -37.94 38.70 21.14
CA ALA A 4 -36.94 38.80 20.09
C ALA A 4 -36.29 37.42 19.86
N ALA A 5 -36.35 36.93 18.63
CA ALA A 5 -35.66 35.70 18.22
C ALA A 5 -34.17 35.97 18.06
N ALA A 6 -33.34 35.28 18.85
CA ALA A 6 -31.88 35.31 18.71
C ALA A 6 -31.46 34.50 17.47
N ALA A 7 -30.73 35.14 16.55
CA ALA A 7 -30.16 34.47 15.38
C ALA A 7 -29.04 33.50 15.81
N PRO A 8 -28.92 32.30 15.20
CA PRO A 8 -27.82 31.40 15.50
C PRO A 8 -26.51 31.97 14.98
N ALA A 9 -25.53 32.13 15.88
CA ALA A 9 -24.17 32.49 15.51
C ALA A 9 -23.56 31.34 14.68
N ALA A 10 -23.14 31.63 13.45
CA ALA A 10 -22.44 30.69 12.59
C ALA A 10 -21.09 30.31 13.23
N ALA A 11 -20.90 29.01 13.51
CA ALA A 11 -19.63 28.51 14.00
C ALA A 11 -18.52 28.71 12.94
N PRO A 12 -17.30 29.12 13.34
CA PRO A 12 -16.19 29.26 12.40
C PRO A 12 -15.86 27.90 11.77
N ALA A 13 -15.84 27.86 10.44
CA ALA A 13 -15.40 26.68 9.70
C ALA A 13 -13.94 26.37 10.06
N ALA A 14 -13.68 25.18 10.60
CA ALA A 14 -12.34 24.72 10.87
C ALA A 14 -11.54 24.70 9.55
N ALA A 15 -10.46 25.47 9.50
CA ALA A 15 -9.53 25.45 8.37
C ALA A 15 -8.95 24.04 8.25
N LYS A 16 -9.20 23.36 7.12
CA LYS A 16 -8.57 22.08 6.81
C LYS A 16 -7.06 22.33 6.71
N SER A 17 -6.30 21.81 7.66
CA SER A 17 -4.85 21.84 7.60
C SER A 17 -4.40 21.11 6.33
N ALA A 18 -3.65 21.80 5.47
CA ALA A 18 -3.06 21.17 4.30
C ALA A 18 -2.09 20.06 4.75
N ALA A 19 -2.23 18.86 4.18
CA ALA A 19 -1.34 17.75 4.47
C ALA A 19 0.09 18.13 4.07
N LYS A 20 1.04 17.93 4.99
CA LYS A 20 2.46 18.09 4.65
C LYS A 20 2.84 17.07 3.56
N PRO A 21 3.69 17.45 2.60
CA PRO A 21 4.21 16.50 1.62
C PRO A 21 4.88 15.32 2.34
N ALA A 22 4.65 14.11 1.85
CA ALA A 22 5.35 12.95 2.34
C ALA A 22 6.88 13.14 2.14
N PRO A 23 7.71 12.63 3.05
CA PRO A 23 9.16 12.59 2.86
C PRO A 23 9.54 11.86 1.56
N ALA A 24 10.64 12.26 0.93
CA ALA A 24 11.09 11.68 -0.34
C ALA A 24 11.33 10.17 -0.27
N TRP A 25 11.78 9.66 0.88
CA TRP A 25 12.02 8.22 1.09
C TRP A 25 10.75 7.38 0.93
N VAL A 26 9.57 7.95 1.21
CA VAL A 26 8.27 7.25 1.09
C VAL A 26 8.00 6.85 -0.35
N ALA A 27 8.39 7.68 -1.32
CA ALA A 27 8.22 7.34 -2.73
C ALA A 27 9.04 6.10 -3.12
N GLN A 28 10.30 6.03 -2.69
CA GLN A 28 11.16 4.87 -2.94
C GLN A 28 10.63 3.60 -2.27
N SER A 29 10.20 3.73 -1.00
CA SER A 29 9.53 2.65 -0.25
C SER A 29 8.33 2.12 -1.02
N ASN A 30 7.44 3.00 -1.49
CA ASN A 30 6.25 2.62 -2.22
C ASN A 30 6.58 1.86 -3.51
N GLU A 31 7.66 2.22 -4.21
CA GLU A 31 8.09 1.47 -5.39
C GLU A 31 8.56 0.05 -5.03
N TYR A 32 9.26 -0.14 -3.92
CA TYR A 32 9.66 -1.47 -3.47
C TYR A 32 8.46 -2.30 -2.99
N THR A 33 7.51 -1.70 -2.30
CA THR A 33 6.26 -2.35 -1.87
C THR A 33 5.47 -2.94 -3.04
N LYS A 34 5.51 -2.29 -4.22
CA LYS A 34 4.85 -2.81 -5.43
C LYS A 34 5.35 -4.19 -5.85
N ILE A 35 6.60 -4.55 -5.54
CA ILE A 35 7.17 -5.88 -5.83
C ILE A 35 6.36 -6.95 -5.10
N LEU A 36 6.11 -6.74 -3.80
CA LEU A 36 5.35 -7.68 -2.98
C LEU A 36 3.87 -7.66 -3.36
N ILE A 37 3.27 -6.48 -3.54
CA ILE A 37 1.87 -6.35 -3.98
C ILE A 37 1.65 -7.13 -5.27
N LYS A 38 2.53 -6.99 -6.26
CA LYS A 38 2.40 -7.71 -7.53
C LYS A 38 2.45 -9.23 -7.34
N ALA A 39 3.39 -9.72 -6.53
CA ALA A 39 3.53 -11.15 -6.27
C ALA A 39 2.30 -11.76 -5.59
N GLN A 40 1.58 -10.99 -4.76
CA GLN A 40 0.35 -11.43 -4.10
C GLN A 40 -0.89 -11.24 -4.98
N ALA A 41 -1.01 -10.09 -5.63
CA ALA A 41 -2.19 -9.70 -6.38
C ALA A 41 -2.38 -10.52 -7.68
N ASP A 42 -1.32 -11.05 -8.27
CA ASP A 42 -1.43 -12.00 -9.38
C ASP A 42 -2.11 -13.33 -8.95
N PHE A 43 -2.19 -13.63 -7.65
CA PHE A 43 -2.83 -14.83 -7.09
C PHE A 43 -4.10 -14.55 -6.27
N ALA A 44 -4.40 -13.28 -5.99
CA ALA A 44 -5.62 -12.85 -5.30
C ALA A 44 -6.20 -11.54 -5.89
N PRO A 45 -6.36 -11.43 -7.22
CA PRO A 45 -6.67 -10.16 -7.88
C PRO A 45 -7.96 -9.51 -7.38
N GLU A 46 -8.98 -10.30 -7.07
CA GLU A 46 -10.28 -9.84 -6.57
C GLU A 46 -10.15 -9.08 -5.24
N GLY A 47 -9.28 -9.56 -4.33
CA GLY A 47 -9.02 -8.89 -3.07
C GLY A 47 -8.28 -7.57 -3.26
N PHE A 48 -7.33 -7.51 -4.21
CA PHE A 48 -6.56 -6.30 -4.47
C PHE A 48 -7.32 -5.25 -5.29
N SER A 49 -8.22 -5.66 -6.18
CA SER A 49 -9.20 -4.78 -6.82
C SER A 49 -10.12 -4.14 -5.76
N PHE A 50 -10.58 -4.92 -4.77
CA PHE A 50 -11.37 -4.37 -3.64
C PHE A 50 -10.61 -3.26 -2.87
N PHE A 51 -9.29 -3.37 -2.73
CA PHE A 51 -8.46 -2.32 -2.12
C PHE A 51 -8.16 -1.12 -3.05
N GLY A 52 -8.72 -1.11 -4.26
CA GLY A 52 -8.55 -0.05 -5.25
C GLY A 52 -7.19 -0.06 -5.94
N ILE A 53 -6.49 -1.21 -5.96
CA ILE A 53 -5.23 -1.33 -6.70
C ILE A 53 -5.54 -1.41 -8.20
N PRO A 54 -5.08 -0.44 -9.01
CA PRO A 54 -5.39 -0.43 -10.44
C PRO A 54 -4.84 -1.65 -11.17
N GLY A 55 -5.59 -2.13 -12.17
CA GLY A 55 -5.13 -3.19 -13.07
C GLY A 55 -5.44 -4.61 -12.61
N TYR A 56 -6.21 -4.77 -11.54
CA TYR A 56 -6.70 -6.06 -11.05
C TYR A 56 -8.21 -6.26 -11.21
N ASP A 57 -8.96 -5.22 -11.58
CA ASP A 57 -10.43 -5.29 -11.72
C ASP A 57 -10.90 -6.31 -12.77
N ASP A 58 -10.14 -6.45 -13.86
CA ASP A 58 -10.44 -7.40 -14.94
C ASP A 58 -9.76 -8.77 -14.75
N LYS A 59 -9.11 -9.01 -13.61
CA LYS A 59 -8.36 -10.24 -13.34
C LYS A 59 -9.13 -11.13 -12.37
N VAL A 60 -8.98 -12.44 -12.57
CA VAL A 60 -9.57 -13.47 -11.71
C VAL A 60 -8.50 -14.42 -11.23
N THR A 61 -8.73 -15.02 -10.06
CA THR A 61 -7.79 -15.96 -9.46
C THR A 61 -7.59 -17.19 -10.36
N ASP A 62 -6.35 -17.49 -10.70
CA ASP A 62 -6.01 -18.62 -11.57
C ASP A 62 -5.76 -19.91 -10.78
N LEU A 63 -6.81 -20.73 -10.64
CA LEU A 63 -6.81 -22.00 -9.90
C LEU A 63 -6.26 -23.20 -10.69
N ARG A 64 -5.53 -22.99 -11.79
CA ARG A 64 -4.82 -24.07 -12.49
C ARG A 64 -3.93 -24.89 -11.54
N PRO A 65 -3.61 -26.15 -11.91
CA PRO A 65 -2.79 -27.04 -11.08
C PRO A 65 -1.51 -26.38 -10.57
N GLY A 66 -1.15 -26.69 -9.33
CA GLY A 66 0.03 -26.15 -8.68
C GLY A 66 -0.08 -24.67 -8.29
N VAL A 67 -1.28 -24.12 -8.10
CA VAL A 67 -1.47 -22.70 -7.70
C VAL A 67 -0.70 -22.34 -6.43
N ASN A 68 -0.64 -23.24 -5.45
CA ASN A 68 0.12 -23.02 -4.21
C ASN A 68 1.63 -23.02 -4.46
N GLU A 69 2.16 -23.94 -5.25
CA GLU A 69 3.58 -23.97 -5.62
C GLU A 69 3.97 -22.72 -6.42
N ARG A 70 3.13 -22.31 -7.37
CA ARG A 70 3.32 -21.10 -8.17
C ARG A 70 3.29 -19.85 -7.29
N TYR A 71 2.38 -19.79 -6.33
CA TYR A 71 2.30 -18.69 -5.37
C TYR A 71 3.56 -18.60 -4.49
N ARG A 72 3.99 -19.73 -3.92
CA ARG A 72 5.24 -19.80 -3.15
C ARG A 72 6.47 -19.41 -3.97
N ALA A 73 6.52 -19.81 -5.24
CA ALA A 73 7.61 -19.41 -6.14
C ALA A 73 7.60 -17.90 -6.45
N ALA A 74 6.42 -17.30 -6.61
CA ALA A 74 6.28 -15.86 -6.78
C ALA A 74 6.73 -15.09 -5.52
N LEU A 75 6.33 -15.54 -4.33
CA LEU A 75 6.78 -14.95 -3.07
C LEU A 75 8.30 -15.10 -2.87
N ALA A 76 8.87 -16.26 -3.19
CA ALA A 76 10.32 -16.48 -3.12
C ALA A 76 11.08 -15.55 -4.07
N THR A 77 10.54 -15.32 -5.26
CA THR A 77 11.10 -14.36 -6.24
C THR A 77 11.03 -12.93 -5.71
N ALA A 78 9.89 -12.53 -5.13
CA ALA A 78 9.73 -11.20 -4.51
C ALA A 78 10.71 -11.01 -3.34
N ARG A 79 10.87 -12.03 -2.48
CA ARG A 79 11.85 -12.03 -1.39
C ARG A 79 13.26 -11.77 -1.89
N ALA A 80 13.69 -12.50 -2.93
CA ALA A 80 15.03 -12.33 -3.50
C ALA A 80 15.25 -10.92 -4.04
N GLN A 81 14.26 -10.35 -4.73
CA GLN A 81 14.34 -8.96 -5.23
C GLN A 81 14.41 -7.95 -4.09
N LEU A 82 13.57 -8.07 -3.06
CA LEU A 82 13.58 -7.16 -1.92
C LEU A 82 14.89 -7.26 -1.11
N GLN A 83 15.44 -8.47 -0.98
CA GLN A 83 16.74 -8.68 -0.34
C GLN A 83 17.86 -7.97 -1.12
N GLU A 84 17.88 -8.08 -2.45
CA GLU A 84 18.82 -7.34 -3.30
C GLU A 84 18.67 -5.83 -3.10
N LYS A 85 17.43 -5.31 -3.06
CA LYS A 85 17.19 -3.88 -2.80
C LYS A 85 17.69 -3.47 -1.41
N LEU A 86 17.51 -4.29 -0.39
CA LEU A 86 18.00 -4.01 0.97
C LEU A 86 19.53 -3.94 1.03
N GLU A 87 20.23 -4.76 0.24
CA GLU A 87 21.69 -4.72 0.16
C GLU A 87 22.20 -3.45 -0.52
N LEU A 88 21.46 -2.94 -1.52
CA LEU A 88 21.86 -1.74 -2.27
C LEU A 88 21.42 -0.44 -1.57
N GLU A 89 20.28 -0.45 -0.88
CA GLU A 89 19.67 0.74 -0.29
C GLU A 89 20.52 1.37 0.81
N ARG A 90 20.56 2.70 0.83
CA ARG A 90 21.38 3.50 1.75
C ARG A 90 20.54 4.35 2.69
N ASP A 91 19.29 4.65 2.33
CA ASP A 91 18.38 5.38 3.22
C ASP A 91 17.89 4.48 4.36
N ALA A 92 18.06 4.93 5.61
CA ALA A 92 17.69 4.13 6.79
C ALA A 92 16.18 3.84 6.88
N ASN A 93 15.33 4.78 6.45
CA ASN A 93 13.86 4.58 6.51
C ASN A 93 13.42 3.56 5.46
N VAL A 94 13.98 3.64 4.25
CA VAL A 94 13.67 2.70 3.18
C VAL A 94 14.17 1.29 3.52
N ARG A 95 15.35 1.18 4.14
CA ARG A 95 15.87 -0.11 4.63
C ARG A 95 14.94 -0.73 5.69
N GLN A 96 14.47 0.08 6.64
CA GLN A 96 13.53 -0.39 7.66
C GLN A 96 12.23 -0.91 7.02
N ASP A 97 11.68 -0.20 6.03
CA ASP A 97 10.48 -0.64 5.33
C ASP A 97 10.73 -1.93 4.53
N LEU A 98 11.89 -2.06 3.87
CA LEU A 98 12.30 -3.30 3.21
C LEU A 98 12.39 -4.49 4.18
N GLU A 99 12.88 -4.27 5.41
CA GLU A 99 12.89 -5.30 6.45
C GLU A 99 11.47 -5.69 6.88
N ILE A 100 10.55 -4.73 6.98
CA ILE A 100 9.12 -4.99 7.24
C ILE A 100 8.51 -5.81 6.10
N LEU A 101 8.77 -5.44 4.84
CA LEU A 101 8.27 -6.17 3.67
C LEU A 101 8.81 -7.61 3.61
N LEU A 102 10.10 -7.81 3.95
CA LEU A 102 10.69 -9.14 4.05
C LEU A 102 10.06 -9.96 5.18
N GLY A 103 9.77 -9.33 6.33
CA GLY A 103 9.06 -9.96 7.43
C GLY A 103 7.60 -10.30 7.12
N ALA A 104 6.97 -9.59 6.18
CA ALA A 104 5.61 -9.89 5.73
C ALA A 104 5.52 -11.10 4.77
N ILE A 105 6.66 -11.56 4.24
CA ILE A 105 6.75 -12.72 3.35
C ILE A 105 7.00 -14.02 4.13
N ASP A 106 7.68 -13.93 5.27
CA ASP A 106 8.04 -15.08 6.13
C ASP A 106 6.84 -15.56 6.97
#